data_AF-A0A972T4S3-F1
#
_entry.id   AF-A0A972T4S3-F1
#
_cell.length_a   1.000
_cell.length_b   1.000
_cell.length_c   1.000
_cell.angle_alpha   90.00
_cell.angle_beta   90.00
_cell.angle_gamma   90.00
#
_symmetry.space_group_name_H-M   'P 1'
#
loop_
_entity.id
_entity.type
_entity.pdbx_description
1 polymer ?
#
loop_
_entity_poly.entity_id
_entity_poly.type
_entity_poly.pdbx_seq_one_letter_code
_entity_poly.pdbx_strand_id
1 'polypeptide(L)' 'MRKIAISLEEEDLIRVKRILADDDRDEALAFIRDVLEKKVKEADLPHCVPVFEASYHPNQAETVTGKKSHEK' A
#
# COMPACT_ATOMS: atom_id res chain seq x y z
N MET A 1 16.47 22.65 -11.70
CA MET A 1 16.26 21.30 -11.13
C MET A 1 15.01 21.32 -10.26
N ARG A 2 14.15 20.30 -10.32
CA ARG A 2 12.96 20.21 -9.46
C ARG A 2 13.37 19.56 -8.13
N LYS A 3 12.91 20.13 -7.01
CA LYS A 3 13.12 19.55 -5.68
C LYS A 3 12.06 18.49 -5.44
N ILE A 4 12.49 17.30 -5.06
CA ILE A 4 11.60 16.20 -4.67
C ILE A 4 11.83 15.97 -3.18
N ALA A 5 10.76 16.05 -2.39
CA ALA A 5 10.74 15.65 -1.00
C ALA A 5 10.09 14.27 -0.91
N ILE A 6 10.72 13.35 -0.20
CA ILE A 6 10.23 11.99 0.03
C ILE A 6 10.15 11.77 1.53
N SER A 7 8.99 11.30 1.99
CA SER A 7 8.78 10.89 3.37
C SER A 7 9.29 9.46 3.56
N LEU A 8 10.13 9.27 4.57
CA LEU A 8 10.74 7.99 4.93
C LEU A 8 10.25 7.57 6.32
N GLU A 9 10.08 6.26 6.50
CA GLU A 9 9.82 5.68 7.82
C GLU A 9 11.11 5.65 8.65
N GLU A 10 10.98 5.41 9.96
CA GLU A 10 12.13 5.37 10.86
C GLU A 10 13.16 4.28 10.47
N GLU A 11 12.67 3.11 10.03
CA GLU A 11 13.51 2.00 9.56
C GLU A 11 14.33 2.38 8.33
N ASP A 12 13.72 3.11 7.38
CA ASP A 12 14.38 3.60 6.17
C ASP A 12 15.49 4.59 6.52
N LEU A 13 15.27 5.46 7.51
CA LEU A 13 16.27 6.41 7.99
C LEU A 13 17.48 5.71 8.62
N ILE A 14 17.25 4.66 9.40
CA ILE A 14 18.33 3.86 10.00
C ILE A 14 19.15 3.19 8.90
N ARG A 15 18.48 2.60 7.90
CA ARG A 15 19.15 1.96 6.76
C ARG A 15 20.01 2.94 5.96
N VAL A 16 19.49 4.13 5.65
CA VAL A 16 20.27 5.19 4.98
C VAL A 16 21.50 5.60 5.78
N LYS A 17 21.37 5.78 7.10
CA LYS A 17 22.51 6.12 7.96
C LYS A 17 23.61 5.08 7.90
N ARG A 18 23.25 3.79 7.86
CA ARG A 18 24.22 2.69 7.73
C ARG A 18 24.91 2.73 6.37
N ILE A 19 24.16 2.85 5.29
CA ILE A 19 24.71 2.95 3.92
C ILE A 19 25.72 4.09 3.82
N LEU A 20 25.41 5.25 4.40
CA LEU A 20 26.31 6.40 4.42
C LEU A 20 27.57 6.18 5.26
N ALA A 21 27.47 5.41 6.35
CA ALA A 21 28.62 5.08 7.19
C ALA A 21 29.57 4.09 6.48
N ASP A 22 29.00 3.16 5.71
CA ASP A 22 29.73 2.09 5.03
C ASP A 22 30.17 2.49 3.60
N ASP A 23 29.74 3.65 3.09
CA ASP A 23 29.91 4.14 1.70
C ASP A 23 29.51 3.08 0.63
N ASP A 24 28.48 2.29 0.95
CA ASP A 24 28.02 1.18 0.12
C ASP A 24 27.12 1.69 -1.02
N ARG A 25 27.70 1.77 -2.21
CA ARG A 25 26.99 2.23 -3.41
C ARG A 25 25.92 1.27 -3.89
N ASP A 26 26.14 -0.03 -3.77
CA ASP A 26 25.22 -1.03 -4.27
C ASP A 26 23.97 -1.07 -3.38
N GLU A 27 24.16 -0.98 -2.07
CA GLU A 27 23.04 -0.87 -1.13
C GLU A 27 22.29 0.47 -1.28
N ALA A 28 22.98 1.57 -1.57
CA ALA A 28 22.34 2.86 -1.84
C ALA A 28 21.38 2.79 -3.05
N LEU A 29 21.82 2.16 -4.15
CA LEU A 29 21.00 1.99 -5.35
C LEU A 29 19.81 1.06 -5.10
N ALA A 30 20.04 -0.04 -4.37
CA ALA A 30 18.98 -0.95 -3.97
C ALA A 30 17.94 -0.23 -3.11
N PHE A 31 18.38 0.54 -2.11
CA PHE A 31 17.50 1.33 -1.24
C PHE A 31 16.64 2.31 -2.02
N ILE A 32 17.22 3.08 -2.95
CA ILE A 32 16.48 4.04 -3.78
C ILE A 32 15.42 3.32 -4.62
N ARG A 33 15.78 2.21 -5.27
CA ARG A 33 14.84 1.42 -6.07
C ARG A 33 13.67 0.94 -5.23
N ASP A 34 13.95 0.32 -4.09
CA ASP A 34 12.94 -0.31 -3.24
C ASP A 34 11.96 0.75 -2.67
N VAL A 35 12.48 1.89 -2.20
CA VAL A 35 11.66 2.98 -1.66
C VAL A 35 10.79 3.61 -2.75
N LEU A 36 11.37 3.92 -3.91
CA LEU A 36 10.61 4.52 -5.01
C LEU A 36 9.57 3.56 -5.56
N GLU A 37 9.88 2.27 -5.68
CA GLU A 37 8.92 1.26 -6.12
C GLU A 37 7.73 1.18 -5.18
N LYS A 38 7.96 1.16 -3.86
CA LYS A 38 6.89 1.17 -2.87
C LYS A 38 6.02 2.43 -3.00
N LYS A 39 6.64 3.61 -3.14
CA LYS A 39 5.90 4.88 -3.26
C LYS A 39 5.11 4.99 -4.56
N VAL A 40 5.64 4.46 -5.67
CA VAL A 40 4.91 4.39 -6.95
C VAL A 40 3.71 3.46 -6.82
N LYS A 41 3.89 2.25 -6.24
CA LYS A 41 2.78 1.32 -5.99
C LYS A 41 1.71 1.93 -5.08
N GLU A 42 2.12 2.62 -4.02
CA GLU A 42 1.20 3.34 -3.13
C GLU A 42 0.43 4.45 -3.86
N ALA A 43 1.07 5.16 -4.79
CA ALA A 43 0.44 6.20 -5.59
C ALA A 43 -0.50 5.64 -6.69
N ASP A 44 -0.18 4.48 -7.24
CA ASP A 44 -1.00 3.78 -8.24
C ASP A 44 -2.22 3.09 -7.62
N LEU A 45 -2.21 2.82 -6.31
CA LEU A 45 -3.37 2.30 -5.61
C LEU A 45 -4.51 3.32 -5.67
N PRO A 46 -5.75 2.89 -6.00
CA PRO A 46 -6.89 3.79 -6.06
C PRO A 46 -7.09 4.45 -4.69
N HIS A 47 -6.89 5.76 -4.64
CA HIS A 47 -6.99 6.60 -3.45
C HIS A 47 -8.37 6.51 -2.74
N CYS A 48 -9.39 6.05 -3.46
CA CYS A 48 -10.74 5.86 -2.96
C CYS A 48 -11.28 4.53 -3.50
N VAL A 49 -11.15 3.46 -2.72
CA VAL A 49 -11.90 2.22 -2.98
C VAL A 49 -13.31 2.41 -2.39
N PRO A 50 -14.40 2.24 -3.16
CA PRO A 50 -15.74 2.28 -2.60
C PRO A 50 -15.87 1.21 -1.49
N VAL A 51 -16.23 1.62 -0.27
CA VAL A 51 -16.37 0.74 0.90
C VAL A 51 -17.33 -0.45 0.65
N PHE A 52 -18.20 -0.34 -0.36
CA PHE A 52 -19.12 -1.39 -0.79
C PHE A 52 -18.43 -2.67 -1.28
N GLU A 53 -17.24 -2.61 -1.87
CA GLU A 53 -16.56 -3.81 -2.41
C GLU A 53 -15.75 -4.57 -1.34
N ALA A 54 -15.26 -3.89 -0.30
CA ALA A 54 -14.44 -4.52 0.74
C ALA A 54 -15.23 -5.34 1.77
N SER A 55 -16.56 -5.17 1.83
CA SER A 55 -17.38 -5.66 2.95
C SER A 55 -18.31 -6.83 2.59
N TYR A 56 -18.33 -7.29 1.34
CA TYR A 56 -19.18 -8.41 0.92
C TYR A 56 -18.56 -9.73 1.38
N HIS A 57 -19.08 -10.27 2.49
CA HIS A 57 -18.91 -11.69 2.78
C HIS A 57 -19.73 -12.52 1.77
N PRO A 58 -19.25 -13.71 1.36
CA PRO A 58 -20.05 -14.61 0.55
C PRO A 58 -21.44 -14.78 1.18
N ASN A 59 -22.51 -14.65 0.37
CA ASN A 59 -23.93 -14.77 0.76
C ASN A 59 -24.58 -13.58 1.49
N GLN A 60 -23.95 -12.39 1.59
CA GLN A 60 -24.61 -11.21 2.16
C GLN A 60 -25.84 -10.70 1.38
N ALA A 61 -25.98 -11.05 0.11
CA ALA A 61 -27.18 -10.69 -0.67
C ALA A 61 -28.44 -11.43 -0.17
N GLU A 62 -28.29 -12.60 0.45
CA GLU A 62 -29.41 -13.42 0.91
C GLU A 62 -30.13 -12.82 2.12
N THR A 63 -29.45 -12.02 2.95
CA THR A 63 -30.05 -11.36 4.12
C THR A 63 -30.80 -10.08 3.77
N VAL A 64 -30.46 -9.41 2.67
CA VAL A 64 -31.10 -8.14 2.26
C VAL A 64 -32.35 -8.39 1.42
N THR A 65 -32.33 -9.38 0.53
CA THR A 65 -33.54 -9.78 -0.19
C THR A 65 -34.31 -10.76 0.67
N GLY A 66 -35.20 -10.24 1.52
CA GLY A 66 -36.15 -11.02 2.30
C GLY A 66 -37.10 -11.86 1.44
N LYS A 67 -36.58 -12.89 0.78
CA LYS A 67 -37.36 -14.02 0.30
C LYS A 67 -37.79 -14.77 1.55
N LYS A 68 -38.93 -14.37 2.11
CA LYS A 68 -39.79 -15.27 2.87
C LYS A 68 -40.05 -16.46 1.94
N SER A 69 -39.35 -17.56 2.15
CA SER A 69 -39.75 -18.86 1.64
C SER A 69 -41.07 -19.20 2.30
N HIS A 70 -42.15 -18.79 1.64
CA HIS A 70 -43.49 -19.28 1.90
C HIS A 70 -43.58 -20.71 1.36
N GLU A 71 -44.17 -21.60 2.16
CA GLU A 71 -44.79 -22.88 1.76
C GLU A 71 -43.86 -24.04 1.36
N LYS A 72 -44.04 -25.29 1.79
CA LYS A 72 -45.15 -26.02 2.45
C LYS A 72 -44.59 -27.04 3.45
#